data_AF-A0A6B2CNF7-F1
#
_entry.id   AF-A0A6B2CNF7-F1
#
_cell.length_a   1.000
_cell.length_b   1.000
_cell.length_c   1.000
_cell.angle_alpha   90.00
_cell.angle_beta   90.00
_cell.angle_gamma   90.00
#
_symmetry.space_group_name_H-M   'P 1'
#
loop_
_entity.id
_entity.type
_entity.pdbx_description
1 polymer ?
#
loop_
_entity_poly.entity_id
_entity_poly.type
_entity_poly.pdbx_seq_one_letter_code
_entity_poly.pdbx_strand_id
1 'polypeptide(L)'
;MRREPLIERVRERILREYESLRTRLVDESGLLVTTALDDSDVEKLVITALDEARSPVSWRELKAIFQGVVGEDRLRRILNSLKARNVVAELTHTRYSLPKYVPEPEIAKVKNPVVLRQLMEELSDKENLN
;
A
#
# COMPACT_ATOMS: atom_id res chain seq x y z
N MET A 1 -3.99 -19.01 10.56
CA MET A 1 -3.07 -18.04 11.17
C MET A 1 -3.76 -16.68 11.20
N ARG A 2 -3.98 -16.08 12.37
CA ARG A 2 -4.74 -14.81 12.48
C ARG A 2 -3.87 -13.67 11.91
N ARG A 3 -4.36 -12.97 10.87
CA ARG A 3 -3.67 -11.77 10.31
C ARG A 3 -3.97 -10.50 11.11
N GLU A 4 -4.80 -10.59 12.15
CA GLU A 4 -5.13 -9.49 13.07
C GLU A 4 -3.89 -8.75 13.62
N PRO A 5 -2.81 -9.43 14.07
CA PRO A 5 -1.63 -8.73 14.58
C PRO A 5 -0.90 -7.91 13.51
N LEU A 6 -0.94 -8.34 12.24
CA LEU A 6 -0.36 -7.60 11.13
C LEU A 6 -1.20 -6.38 10.77
N ILE A 7 -2.52 -6.54 10.73
CA ILE A 7 -3.45 -5.43 10.44
C ILE A 7 -3.29 -4.34 11.50
N GLU A 8 -3.24 -4.70 12.77
CA GLU A 8 -3.10 -3.73 13.87
C GLU A 8 -1.77 -2.98 13.79
N ARG A 9 -0.65 -3.71 13.61
CA ARG A 9 0.69 -3.09 13.46
C ARG A 9 0.73 -2.10 12.31
N VAL A 10 0.22 -2.49 11.15
CA VAL A 10 0.20 -1.63 9.96
C VAL A 10 -0.71 -0.42 10.20
N ARG A 11 -1.89 -0.64 10.80
CA ARG A 11 -2.84 0.43 11.15
C ARG A 11 -2.22 1.45 12.09
N GLU A 12 -1.55 1.01 13.16
CA GLU A 12 -0.84 1.92 14.07
C GLU A 12 0.20 2.77 13.34
N ARG A 13 0.96 2.17 12.41
CA ARG A 13 1.91 2.93 11.59
C ARG A 13 1.20 3.99 10.76
N ILE A 14 0.11 3.62 10.08
CA ILE A 14 -0.65 4.54 9.24
C ILE A 14 -1.28 5.67 10.04
N LEU A 15 -1.82 5.40 11.24
CA LEU A 15 -2.35 6.45 12.11
C LEU A 15 -1.28 7.44 12.54
N ARG A 16 -0.07 6.97 12.89
CA ARG A 16 1.07 7.84 13.22
C ARG A 16 1.47 8.74 12.04
N GLU A 17 1.57 8.18 10.84
CA GLU A 17 1.89 8.97 9.63
C GLU A 17 0.77 9.94 9.26
N TYR A 18 -0.49 9.52 9.38
CA TYR A 18 -1.66 10.36 9.16
C TYR A 18 -1.67 11.59 10.07
N GLU A 19 -1.44 11.41 11.36
CA GLU A 19 -1.38 12.54 12.32
C GLU A 19 -0.17 13.44 12.06
N SER A 20 0.98 12.89 11.68
CA SER A 20 2.17 13.67 11.29
C SER A 20 1.89 14.57 10.07
N LEU A 21 1.19 14.04 9.06
CA LEU A 21 0.81 14.81 7.87
C LEU A 21 -0.21 15.91 8.21
N ARG A 22 -1.14 15.66 9.13
CA ARG A 22 -2.07 16.68 9.65
C ARG A 22 -1.39 17.77 10.48
N THR A 23 -0.33 17.43 11.22
CA THR A 23 0.33 18.33 12.18
C THR A 23 1.21 19.40 11.53
N ARG A 24 1.63 19.23 10.27
CA ARG A 24 2.49 20.20 9.55
C ARG A 24 1.82 21.52 9.14
N LEU A 25 0.61 21.80 9.64
CA LEU A 25 -0.25 22.88 9.16
C LEU A 25 -0.71 23.83 10.28
N VAL A 26 0.05 23.92 11.36
CA VAL A 26 -0.16 24.98 12.37
C VAL A 26 0.51 26.25 11.86
N ASP A 27 -0.27 27.31 11.61
CA ASP A 27 0.28 28.61 11.26
C ASP A 27 0.94 29.30 12.47
N GLU A 28 1.73 30.35 12.22
CA GLU A 28 2.41 31.14 13.26
C GLU A 28 1.44 31.85 14.23
N SER A 29 0.14 31.85 13.96
CA SER A 29 -0.91 32.48 14.77
C SER A 29 -1.65 31.51 15.70
N GLY A 30 -1.31 30.22 15.66
CA GLY A 30 -1.94 29.19 16.50
C GLY A 30 -3.31 28.74 15.99
N LEU A 31 -3.68 29.08 14.75
CA LEU A 31 -4.91 28.60 14.13
C LEU A 31 -4.70 27.17 13.60
N LEU A 32 -5.43 26.21 14.15
CA LEU A 32 -5.43 24.83 13.67
C LEU A 32 -6.24 24.72 12.37
N VAL A 33 -5.61 25.00 11.22
CA VAL A 33 -6.23 24.73 9.91
C VAL A 33 -6.09 23.23 9.61
N THR A 34 -7.18 22.48 9.83
CA THR A 34 -7.21 21.07 9.44
C THR A 34 -7.43 20.98 7.93
N THR A 35 -6.38 20.90 7.11
CA THR A 35 -6.58 20.56 5.70
C THR A 35 -6.83 19.07 5.56
N ALA A 36 -7.77 18.70 4.69
CA ALA A 36 -7.91 17.31 4.28
C ALA A 36 -6.64 16.86 3.57
N LEU A 37 -6.20 15.61 3.79
CA LEU A 37 -5.11 15.03 3.00
C LEU A 37 -5.44 15.07 1.51
N ASP A 38 -4.47 15.42 0.68
CA ASP A 38 -4.60 15.34 -0.76
C ASP A 38 -4.38 13.91 -1.28
N ASP A 39 -4.57 13.69 -2.59
CA ASP A 39 -4.42 12.36 -3.18
C ASP A 39 -2.98 11.85 -3.11
N SER A 40 -1.99 12.75 -3.13
CA SER A 40 -0.57 12.40 -3.03
C SER A 40 -0.21 11.92 -1.62
N ASP A 41 -0.81 12.50 -0.59
CA ASP A 41 -0.63 12.08 0.79
C ASP A 41 -1.26 10.71 1.04
N VAL A 42 -2.48 10.50 0.52
CA VAL A 42 -3.12 9.18 0.58
C VAL A 42 -2.28 8.13 -0.17
N GLU A 43 -1.71 8.48 -1.32
CA GLU A 43 -0.80 7.60 -2.06
C GLU A 43 0.42 7.18 -1.21
N LYS A 44 1.08 8.13 -0.55
CA LYS A 44 2.20 7.84 0.37
C LYS A 44 1.77 6.90 1.48
N LEU A 45 0.59 7.11 2.08
CA LEU A 45 0.06 6.23 3.12
C LEU A 45 -0.20 4.81 2.59
N VAL A 46 -0.77 4.67 1.38
CA VAL A 46 -1.00 3.34 0.77
C VAL A 46 0.31 2.60 0.53
N ILE A 47 1.32 3.27 0.00
CA ILE A 47 2.65 2.68 -0.20
C ILE A 47 3.25 2.28 1.14
N THR A 48 3.17 3.15 2.15
CA THR A 48 3.64 2.86 3.52
C THR A 48 2.96 1.64 4.12
N ALA A 49 1.65 1.49 3.92
CA ALA A 49 0.90 0.35 4.44
C ALA A 49 1.36 -0.97 3.80
N LEU A 50 1.57 -0.98 2.48
CA LEU A 50 2.04 -2.16 1.76
C LEU A 50 3.51 -2.47 2.08
N ASP A 51 4.33 -1.45 2.30
CA ASP A 51 5.73 -1.59 2.71
C ASP A 51 5.85 -2.18 4.12
N GLU A 52 5.06 -1.66 5.07
CA GLU A 52 4.98 -2.15 6.45
C GLU A 52 4.41 -3.59 6.53
N ALA A 53 3.48 -3.94 5.63
CA ALA A 53 2.90 -5.27 5.58
C ALA A 53 3.88 -6.34 5.06
N ARG A 54 4.84 -5.96 4.20
CA ARG A 54 5.85 -6.84 3.57
C ARG A 54 5.28 -8.12 2.94
N SER A 55 4.01 -8.10 2.57
CA SER A 55 3.29 -9.25 2.04
C SER A 55 2.02 -8.80 1.32
N PRO A 56 1.39 -9.65 0.49
CA PRO A 56 0.12 -9.30 -0.14
C PRO A 56 -1.00 -9.02 0.88
N VAL A 57 -1.67 -7.89 0.72
CA VAL A 57 -2.77 -7.41 1.56
C VAL A 57 -4.06 -7.39 0.73
N SER A 58 -5.10 -8.03 1.23
CA SER A 58 -6.42 -8.05 0.60
C SER A 58 -7.12 -6.69 0.70
N TRP A 59 -8.08 -6.46 -0.21
CA TRP A 59 -8.95 -5.30 -0.13
C TRP A 59 -9.59 -5.14 1.26
N ARG A 60 -10.11 -6.23 1.84
CA ARG A 60 -10.72 -6.22 3.17
C ARG A 60 -9.75 -5.74 4.26
N GLU A 61 -8.50 -6.17 4.21
CA GLU A 61 -7.47 -5.76 5.17
C GLU A 61 -7.07 -4.29 4.97
N LEU A 62 -6.91 -3.83 3.72
CA LEU A 62 -6.66 -2.42 3.43
C LEU A 62 -7.78 -1.53 3.99
N LYS A 63 -9.05 -1.94 3.84
CA LYS A 63 -10.18 -1.21 4.43
C LYS A 63 -10.09 -1.11 5.94
N ALA A 64 -9.73 -2.19 6.62
CA ALA A 64 -9.54 -2.19 8.08
C ALA A 64 -8.37 -1.29 8.49
N ILE A 65 -7.26 -1.31 7.74
CA ILE A 65 -6.10 -0.44 7.99
C ILE A 65 -6.47 1.04 7.83
N PHE A 66 -7.24 1.39 6.80
CA PHE A 66 -7.56 2.78 6.44
C PHE A 66 -8.88 3.32 7.02
N GLN A 67 -9.61 2.52 7.80
CA GLN A 67 -10.85 2.96 8.43
C GLN A 67 -10.61 4.21 9.31
N GLY A 68 -11.33 5.29 9.03
CA GLY A 68 -11.18 6.58 9.71
C GLY A 68 -10.06 7.48 9.17
N VAL A 69 -9.28 7.01 8.19
CA VAL A 69 -8.19 7.76 7.54
C VAL A 69 -8.63 8.27 6.17
N VAL A 70 -9.17 7.38 5.33
CA VAL A 70 -9.62 7.73 3.98
C VAL A 70 -10.84 6.89 3.57
N GLY A 71 -11.75 7.48 2.80
CA GLY A 71 -12.93 6.78 2.27
C GLY A 71 -12.58 5.66 1.29
N GLU A 72 -13.39 4.60 1.26
CA GLU A 72 -13.17 3.40 0.43
C GLU A 72 -13.05 3.72 -1.08
N ASP A 73 -13.88 4.63 -1.59
CA ASP A 73 -13.86 5.03 -3.01
C ASP A 73 -12.52 5.70 -3.39
N ARG A 74 -12.09 6.64 -2.55
CA ARG A 74 -10.81 7.33 -2.73
C ARG A 74 -9.64 6.36 -2.63
N LEU A 75 -9.66 5.42 -1.68
CA LEU A 75 -8.66 4.36 -1.57
C LEU A 75 -8.60 3.50 -2.83
N ARG A 76 -9.76 3.12 -3.39
CA ARG A 76 -9.86 2.34 -4.63
C ARG A 76 -9.27 3.11 -5.82
N ARG A 77 -9.58 4.39 -5.95
CA ARG A 77 -9.05 5.26 -7.02
C ARG A 77 -7.53 5.37 -6.96
N ILE A 78 -6.96 5.56 -5.77
CA ILE A 78 -5.51 5.61 -5.56
C ILE A 78 -4.84 4.26 -5.90
N LEU A 79 -5.41 3.14 -5.44
CA LEU A 79 -4.88 1.81 -5.81
C LEU A 79 -4.91 1.58 -7.32
N ASN A 80 -5.99 1.98 -8.01
CA ASN A 80 -6.07 1.86 -9.47
C ASN A 80 -4.98 2.69 -10.17
N SER A 81 -4.73 3.92 -9.71
CA SER A 81 -3.63 4.76 -10.21
C SER A 81 -2.25 4.12 -10.00
N LEU A 82 -1.99 3.59 -8.80
CA LEU A 82 -0.73 2.94 -8.45
C LEU A 82 -0.49 1.67 -9.29
N LYS A 83 -1.53 0.89 -9.53
CA LYS A 83 -1.47 -0.28 -10.41
C LYS A 83 -1.18 0.09 -11.86
N ALA A 84 -1.85 1.11 -12.37
CA ALA A 84 -1.65 1.57 -13.75
C ALA A 84 -0.21 2.05 -13.99
N ARG A 85 0.43 2.61 -12.96
CA ARG A 85 1.86 2.99 -12.95
C ARG A 85 2.81 1.86 -12.58
N ASN A 86 2.32 0.63 -12.40
CA ASN A 86 3.10 -0.54 -12.00
C ASN A 86 3.84 -0.40 -10.64
N VAL A 87 3.44 0.56 -9.80
CA VAL A 87 4.01 0.76 -8.45
C VAL A 87 3.49 -0.31 -7.48
N VAL A 88 2.25 -0.75 -7.67
CA VAL A 88 1.59 -1.80 -6.88
C VAL A 88 1.19 -2.96 -7.77
N ALA A 89 1.53 -4.17 -7.35
CA ALA A 89 1.07 -5.41 -7.96
C ALA A 89 -0.35 -5.74 -7.46
N GLU A 90 -1.30 -5.96 -8.36
CA GLU A 90 -2.56 -6.66 -8.04
C GLU A 90 -2.36 -8.16 -8.25
N LEU A 91 -2.75 -8.96 -7.26
CA LEU A 91 -2.82 -10.42 -7.33
C LEU A 91 -4.28 -10.88 -7.41
N THR A 92 -4.48 -12.17 -7.71
CA THR A 92 -5.79 -12.83 -7.58
C THR A 92 -6.45 -12.58 -6.21
N HIS A 93 -7.78 -12.61 -6.19
CA HIS A 93 -8.62 -12.34 -5.02
C HIS A 93 -8.46 -10.93 -4.43
N THR A 94 -8.21 -9.91 -5.27
CA THR A 94 -8.11 -8.49 -4.88
C THR A 94 -7.09 -8.26 -3.76
N ARG A 95 -5.91 -8.87 -3.93
CA ARG A 95 -4.76 -8.66 -3.05
C ARG A 95 -3.77 -7.72 -3.73
N TYR A 96 -3.06 -6.95 -2.92
CA TYR A 96 -2.16 -5.90 -3.36
C TYR A 96 -0.83 -6.02 -2.62
N SER A 97 0.28 -5.79 -3.31
CA SER A 97 1.59 -5.73 -2.70
C SER A 97 2.50 -4.78 -3.47
N LEU A 98 3.58 -4.33 -2.83
CA LEU A 98 4.69 -3.80 -3.61
C LEU A 98 5.36 -4.97 -4.36
N PRO A 99 5.83 -4.79 -5.60
CA PRO A 99 6.43 -5.87 -6.38
C PRO A 99 7.51 -6.67 -5.61
N LYS A 100 8.42 -5.97 -4.93
CA LYS A 100 9.49 -6.55 -4.09
C LYS A 100 9.01 -7.47 -2.94
N TYR A 101 7.73 -7.43 -2.58
CA TYR A 101 7.13 -8.24 -1.51
C TYR A 101 6.12 -9.27 -2.02
N VAL A 102 6.06 -9.48 -3.34
CA VAL A 102 5.34 -10.61 -3.92
C VAL A 102 6.15 -11.88 -3.66
N PRO A 103 5.61 -12.88 -2.91
CA PRO A 103 6.33 -14.13 -2.70
C PRO A 103 6.48 -14.89 -4.01
N GLU A 104 7.61 -15.58 -4.21
CA GLU A 104 7.89 -16.31 -5.45
C GLU A 104 6.78 -17.30 -5.87
N PRO A 105 6.19 -18.10 -4.94
CA PRO A 105 5.07 -18.99 -5.28
C PRO A 105 3.78 -18.28 -5.71
N GLU A 106 3.71 -16.96 -5.54
CA GLU A 106 2.55 -16.13 -5.87
C GLU A 106 2.78 -15.25 -7.11
N ILE A 107 3.97 -15.26 -7.73
CA ILE A 107 4.27 -14.42 -8.91
C ILE A 107 3.30 -14.71 -10.06
N ALA A 108 3.00 -15.97 -10.35
CA ALA A 108 2.03 -16.36 -11.38
C ALA A 108 0.58 -15.87 -11.11
N LYS A 109 0.30 -15.36 -9.90
CA LYS A 109 -1.01 -14.80 -9.53
C LYS A 109 -1.09 -13.28 -9.75
N VAL A 110 0.02 -12.63 -10.12
CA VAL A 110 0.06 -11.20 -10.44
C VAL A 110 -0.70 -10.95 -11.73
N LYS A 111 -1.62 -9.99 -11.70
CA LYS A 111 -2.48 -9.64 -12.83
C LYS A 111 -1.91 -8.54 -13.72
N ASN A 112 -0.99 -7.73 -13.19
CA ASN A 112 -0.33 -6.66 -13.94
C ASN A 112 0.73 -7.28 -14.87
N PRO A 113 0.58 -7.28 -16.20
CA PRO A 113 1.50 -7.99 -17.09
C PRO A 113 2.93 -7.46 -17.05
N VAL A 114 3.09 -6.14 -16.90
CA VAL A 114 4.41 -5.50 -16.82
C VAL A 114 5.13 -5.90 -15.52
N VAL A 115 4.44 -5.82 -14.38
CA VAL A 115 5.01 -6.24 -13.09
C VAL A 115 5.31 -7.73 -13.09
N LEU A 116 4.43 -8.57 -13.65
CA LEU A 116 4.67 -10.00 -13.78
C LEU A 116 5.96 -10.29 -14.56
N ARG A 117 6.14 -9.63 -15.71
CA ARG A 117 7.35 -9.78 -16.52
C ARG A 117 8.62 -9.41 -15.74
N GLN A 118 8.61 -8.25 -15.08
CA GLN A 118 9.73 -7.78 -14.25
C GLN A 118 10.08 -8.79 -13.15
N LEU A 119 9.08 -9.32 -12.44
CA LEU A 119 9.30 -10.30 -11.38
C LEU A 119 9.84 -11.64 -11.93
N MET A 120 9.40 -12.06 -13.11
CA MET A 120 9.91 -13.28 -13.76
C MET A 120 11.36 -13.12 -14.25
N GLU A 121 11.71 -11.95 -14.79
CA GLU A 121 13.09 -11.60 -15.17
C GLU A 121 14.01 -11.63 -13.93
N GLU A 122 13.60 -10.96 -12.84
CA GLU A 122 14.33 -10.96 -11.57
C GLU A 122 14.54 -12.36 -10.96
N LEU A 123 13.54 -13.25 -11.10
CA LEU A 123 13.68 -14.64 -10.66
C LEU A 123 14.71 -15.39 -11.50
N SER A 124 14.61 -15.28 -12.82
CA SER A 124 15.54 -15.97 -13.73
C SER A 124 16.98 -15.51 -13.49
N ASP A 125 17.20 -14.22 -13.27
CA ASP A 125 18.52 -13.68 -12.94
C ASP A 125 19.08 -14.29 -11.65
N LYS A 126 18.26 -14.43 -10.61
CA LYS A 126 18.68 -15.07 -9.34
C LYS A 126 19.00 -16.56 -9.50
N GLU A 127 18.29 -17.27 -10.35
CA GLU A 127 18.58 -18.68 -10.65
C GLU A 127 19.91 -18.84 -11.40
N ASN A 128 20.26 -17.88 -12.28
CA ASN A 128 21.52 -17.89 -13.03
C ASN A 128 22.75 -17.45 -12.20
N LEU A 129 22.52 -16.85 -11.02
CA LEU A 129 23.56 -16.38 -10.09
C LEU A 129 23.90 -17.39 -8.97
N ASN A 130 23.15 -18.49 -8.85
CA ASN A 130 23.36 -19.58 -7.90
C ASN A 130 23.89 -20.85 -8.58
#